data_AF-A0A381YEG9-F1
#
_entry.id   AF-A0A381YEG9-F1
#
_cell.length_a   1.000
_cell.length_b   1.000
_cell.length_c   1.000
_cell.angle_alpha   90.00
_cell.angle_beta   90.00
_cell.angle_gamma   90.00
#
_symmetry.space_group_name_H-M   'P 1'
#
loop_
_entity.id
_entity.type
_entity.pdbx_description
1 polymer ?
#
loop_
_entity_poly.entity_id
_entity_poly.type
_entity_poly.pdbx_seq_one_letter_code
_entity_poly.pdbx_strand_id
1 'polypeptide(L)'
;MKDLINDKMPIVQQISFLSAQAAEKGLKKEWLSLFDKNAFIQDPVGKSPLDPLGKGHKGIKAIETFWDNVIGPGNIKFIVRESYPCETECANVATITNSLDDGRKLDTDLVILYQINKKNKILSIKAYWKYEDGT
;
A
#
# COMPACT_ATOMS: atom_id res chain seq x y z
N MET A 1 -10.86 10.29 3.25
CA MET A 1 -10.16 9.25 4.05
C MET A 1 -9.82 9.73 5.46
N LYS A 2 -9.47 11.02 5.69
CA LYS A 2 -9.29 11.58 7.05
C LYS A 2 -10.50 11.35 7.97
N ASP A 3 -11.72 11.42 7.41
CA ASP A 3 -12.97 11.24 8.16
C ASP A 3 -13.31 9.78 8.47
N LEU A 4 -12.50 8.82 7.99
CA LEU A 4 -12.68 7.40 8.26
C LEU A 4 -11.91 6.94 9.50
N ILE A 5 -10.82 7.63 9.88
CA ILE A 5 -10.01 7.24 11.03
C ILE A 5 -10.66 7.81 12.29
N ASN A 6 -11.12 6.93 13.18
CA ASN A 6 -11.68 7.29 14.47
C ASN A 6 -11.13 6.39 15.58
N ASP A 7 -11.21 6.85 16.83
CA ASP A 7 -10.60 6.15 17.98
C ASP A 7 -11.21 4.77 18.29
N LYS A 8 -12.37 4.43 17.69
CA LYS A 8 -13.00 3.11 17.83
C LYS A 8 -12.44 2.09 16.82
N MET A 9 -11.64 2.54 15.86
CA MET A 9 -11.05 1.72 14.82
C MET A 9 -9.87 0.90 15.35
N PRO A 10 -9.75 -0.41 15.04
CA PRO A 10 -8.56 -1.18 15.37
C PRO A 10 -7.28 -0.55 14.82
N ILE A 11 -6.20 -0.57 15.61
CA ILE A 11 -4.96 0.14 15.28
C ILE A 11 -4.35 -0.29 13.94
N VAL A 12 -4.43 -1.57 13.58
CA VAL A 12 -3.96 -2.07 12.28
C VAL A 12 -4.73 -1.45 11.11
N GLN A 13 -6.05 -1.25 11.27
CA GLN A 13 -6.89 -0.61 10.27
C GLN A 13 -6.51 0.86 10.12
N GLN A 14 -6.29 1.57 11.24
CA GLN A 14 -5.81 2.96 11.22
C GLN A 14 -4.47 3.08 10.48
N ILE A 15 -3.49 2.21 10.79
CA ILE A 15 -2.18 2.19 10.13
C ILE A 15 -2.31 1.91 8.63
N SER A 16 -3.21 1.00 8.23
CA SER A 16 -3.45 0.71 6.82
C SER A 16 -3.99 1.94 6.06
N PHE A 17 -4.86 2.73 6.70
CA PHE A 17 -5.42 3.95 6.10
C PHE A 17 -4.41 5.09 6.11
N LEU A 18 -3.58 5.22 7.15
CA LEU A 18 -2.48 6.17 7.18
C LEU A 18 -1.45 5.89 6.07
N SER A 19 -1.15 4.61 5.84
CA SER A 19 -0.30 4.19 4.71
C SER A 19 -0.90 4.62 3.37
N ALA A 20 -2.18 4.29 3.11
CA ALA A 20 -2.85 4.69 1.88
C ALA A 20 -2.91 6.22 1.70
N GLN A 21 -3.19 6.98 2.77
CA GLN A 21 -3.23 8.45 2.74
C GLN A 21 -1.86 9.08 2.48
N ALA A 22 -0.81 8.56 3.08
CA ALA A 22 0.54 9.07 2.85
C ALA A 22 0.98 8.78 1.42
N ALA A 23 0.63 7.62 0.86
CA ALA A 23 0.84 7.30 -0.56
C ALA A 23 0.07 8.26 -1.49
N GLU A 24 -1.24 8.44 -1.27
CA GLU A 24 -2.09 9.36 -2.05
C GLU A 24 -1.57 10.82 -2.03
N LYS A 25 -0.96 11.25 -0.93
CA LYS A 25 -0.45 12.62 -0.76
C LYS A 25 1.03 12.78 -1.11
N GLY A 26 1.71 11.73 -1.56
CA GLY A 26 3.15 11.75 -1.85
C GLY A 26 4.03 11.99 -0.60
N LEU A 27 3.56 11.66 0.60
CA LEU A 27 4.24 11.92 1.87
C LEU A 27 5.23 10.80 2.21
N LYS A 28 6.30 10.69 1.40
CA LYS A 28 7.31 9.63 1.49
C LYS A 28 7.83 9.39 2.91
N LYS A 29 8.26 10.46 3.60
CA LYS A 29 8.84 10.36 4.94
C LYS A 29 7.85 9.82 5.96
N GLU A 30 6.60 10.27 5.89
CA GLU A 30 5.53 9.80 6.78
C GLU A 30 5.23 8.33 6.49
N TRP A 31 5.12 7.96 5.22
CA TRP A 31 4.87 6.58 4.80
C TRP A 31 5.98 5.63 5.27
N LEU A 32 7.25 5.97 5.02
CA LEU A 32 8.40 5.18 5.49
C LEU A 32 8.46 5.07 7.02
N SER A 33 8.01 6.09 7.75
CA SER A 33 7.99 6.06 9.21
C SER A 33 7.04 5.00 9.78
N LEU A 34 6.07 4.51 9.01
CA LEU A 34 5.13 3.48 9.43
C LEU A 34 5.75 2.08 9.45
N PHE A 35 6.87 1.86 8.76
CA PHE A 35 7.45 0.52 8.59
C PHE A 35 8.39 0.11 9.73
N ASP A 36 8.41 -1.20 10.00
CA ASP A 36 9.49 -1.83 10.75
C ASP A 36 10.77 -1.90 9.90
N LYS A 37 11.93 -1.88 10.54
CA LYS A 37 13.24 -1.91 9.85
C LYS A 37 13.41 -3.09 8.90
N ASN A 38 12.76 -4.22 9.20
CA ASN A 38 12.86 -5.48 8.46
C ASN A 38 11.60 -5.80 7.64
N ALA A 39 10.70 -4.83 7.48
CA ALA A 39 9.45 -5.02 6.78
C ALA A 39 9.66 -5.39 5.31
N PHE A 40 8.61 -5.90 4.66
CA PHE A 40 8.64 -6.11 3.22
C PHE A 40 7.32 -5.73 2.55
N ILE A 41 7.38 -5.36 1.28
CA ILE A 41 6.21 -5.07 0.44
C ILE A 41 6.22 -5.94 -0.81
N GLN A 42 5.04 -6.45 -1.16
CA GLN A 42 4.76 -7.09 -2.45
C GLN A 42 3.51 -6.42 -3.04
N ASP A 43 3.72 -5.59 -4.05
CA ASP A 43 2.65 -4.84 -4.70
C ASP A 43 2.91 -4.77 -6.22
N PRO A 44 2.37 -5.72 -7.02
CA PRO A 44 1.53 -6.86 -6.60
C PRO A 44 2.32 -8.02 -5.98
N VAL A 45 1.60 -9.00 -5.41
CA VAL A 45 2.15 -10.30 -5.03
C VAL A 45 2.55 -11.13 -6.25
N GLY A 46 3.79 -11.63 -6.24
CA GLY A 46 4.34 -12.46 -7.32
C GLY A 46 5.17 -11.65 -8.32
N LYS A 47 5.57 -12.28 -9.42
CA LYS A 47 6.38 -11.62 -10.44
C LYS A 47 5.54 -10.60 -11.21
N SER A 48 6.12 -9.42 -11.44
CA SER A 48 5.55 -8.37 -12.28
C SER A 48 6.66 -7.49 -12.84
N PRO A 49 6.37 -6.54 -13.74
CA PRO A 49 7.34 -5.51 -14.12
C PRO A 49 7.85 -4.67 -12.93
N LEU A 50 7.07 -4.58 -11.84
CA LEU A 50 7.43 -3.83 -10.62
C LEU A 50 8.37 -4.63 -9.70
N ASP A 51 8.29 -5.97 -9.75
CA ASP A 51 9.22 -6.90 -9.10
C ASP A 51 9.44 -8.15 -9.97
N PRO A 52 10.47 -8.15 -10.83
CA PRO A 52 10.73 -9.26 -11.75
C PRO A 52 11.05 -10.59 -11.06
N LEU A 53 11.55 -10.55 -9.83
CA LEU A 53 11.86 -11.75 -9.05
C LEU A 53 10.63 -12.24 -8.26
N GLY A 54 9.67 -11.35 -7.99
CA GLY A 54 8.45 -11.63 -7.23
C GLY A 54 8.69 -11.96 -5.76
N LYS A 55 9.82 -11.52 -5.20
CA LYS A 55 10.25 -11.81 -3.82
C LYS A 55 9.90 -10.70 -2.84
N GLY A 56 9.39 -9.57 -3.32
CA GLY A 56 9.11 -8.36 -2.58
C GLY A 56 10.34 -7.52 -2.27
N HIS A 57 10.09 -6.30 -1.81
CA HIS A 57 11.12 -5.33 -1.46
C HIS A 57 11.29 -5.34 0.07
N LYS A 58 12.40 -5.90 0.55
CA LYS A 58 12.64 -6.12 1.98
C LYS A 58 13.62 -5.11 2.58
N GLY A 59 13.23 -4.55 3.72
CA GLY A 59 13.96 -3.53 4.48
C GLY A 59 13.72 -2.12 3.97
N ILE A 60 13.91 -1.13 4.85
CA ILE A 60 13.57 0.28 4.58
C ILE A 60 14.18 0.81 3.28
N LYS A 61 15.45 0.48 2.98
CA LYS A 61 16.11 0.94 1.76
C LYS A 61 15.44 0.41 0.49
N ALA A 62 15.04 -0.86 0.48
CA ALA A 62 14.37 -1.46 -0.67
C ALA A 62 12.95 -0.93 -0.82
N ILE A 63 12.23 -0.74 0.29
CA ILE A 63 10.89 -0.12 0.33
C ILE A 63 10.95 1.33 -0.14
N GLU A 64 11.99 2.07 0.25
CA GLU A 64 12.24 3.43 -0.22
C GLU A 64 12.48 3.47 -1.73
N THR A 65 13.28 2.54 -2.25
CA THR A 65 13.52 2.41 -3.71
C THR A 65 12.23 2.05 -4.45
N PHE A 66 11.40 1.17 -3.88
CA PHE A 66 10.08 0.85 -4.43
C PHE A 66 9.17 2.09 -4.47
N TRP A 67 9.15 2.87 -3.39
CA TRP A 67 8.44 4.14 -3.37
C TRP A 67 8.89 5.05 -4.52
N ASP A 68 10.20 5.31 -4.64
CA ASP A 68 10.71 6.28 -5.61
C ASP A 68 10.41 5.89 -7.07
N ASN A 69 10.37 4.59 -7.36
CA ASN A 69 10.17 4.09 -8.71
C ASN A 69 8.70 3.81 -9.06
N VAL A 70 7.85 3.52 -8.07
CA VAL A 70 6.50 2.97 -8.30
C VAL A 70 5.41 3.87 -7.75
N ILE A 71 5.51 4.26 -6.47
CA ILE A 71 4.44 5.03 -5.80
C ILE A 71 4.62 6.54 -6.05
N GLY A 72 5.82 7.05 -5.78
CA GLY A 72 6.15 8.48 -5.79
C GLY A 72 5.86 9.20 -7.11
N PRO A 73 6.10 8.59 -8.29
CA PRO A 73 5.76 9.20 -9.57
C PRO A 73 4.25 9.20 -9.89
N GLY A 74 3.45 8.38 -9.21
CA GLY A 74 2.04 8.22 -9.51
C GLY A 74 1.16 9.33 -8.95
N ASN A 75 0.08 9.67 -9.66
CA ASN A 75 -1.01 10.49 -9.14
C ASN A 75 -2.18 9.57 -8.79
N ILE A 76 -2.07 8.94 -7.62
CA ILE A 76 -2.98 7.89 -7.19
C ILE A 76 -4.11 8.44 -6.31
N LYS A 77 -5.29 7.86 -6.45
CA LYS A 77 -6.38 7.96 -5.49
C LYS A 77 -6.69 6.58 -4.94
N PHE A 78 -6.76 6.45 -3.63
CA PHE A 78 -7.02 5.16 -2.98
C PHE A 78 -8.42 5.15 -2.37
N ILE A 79 -9.27 4.21 -2.79
CA ILE A 79 -10.63 4.06 -2.26
C ILE A 79 -10.76 2.69 -1.61
N VAL A 80 -10.83 2.65 -0.28
CA VAL A 80 -11.17 1.44 0.47
C VAL A 80 -12.68 1.25 0.45
N ARG A 81 -13.16 0.14 -0.12
CA ARG A 81 -14.58 -0.24 -0.15
C ARG A 81 -14.96 -1.02 1.10
N GLU A 82 -14.11 -1.96 1.50
CA GLU A 82 -14.33 -2.83 2.65
C GLU A 82 -13.01 -3.05 3.39
N SER A 83 -13.10 -3.30 4.69
CA SER A 83 -11.93 -3.43 5.56
C SER A 83 -12.21 -4.38 6.71
N TYR A 84 -11.30 -5.33 6.90
CA TYR A 84 -11.45 -6.49 7.77
C TYR A 84 -10.24 -6.59 8.70
N PRO A 85 -10.24 -5.87 9.83
CA PRO A 85 -9.19 -5.99 10.84
C PRO A 85 -9.36 -7.28 11.67
N CYS A 86 -8.25 -7.94 11.98
CA CYS A 86 -8.15 -9.12 12.83
C CYS A 86 -6.83 -9.04 13.63
N GLU A 87 -6.92 -8.66 14.90
CA GLU A 87 -5.76 -8.46 15.77
C GLU A 87 -4.70 -7.53 15.13
N THR A 88 -3.57 -8.09 14.72
CA THR A 88 -2.43 -7.36 14.12
C THR A 88 -2.43 -7.36 12.60
N GLU A 89 -3.50 -7.85 11.96
CA GLU A 89 -3.64 -7.94 10.51
C GLU A 89 -4.91 -7.24 10.02
N CYS A 90 -4.89 -6.71 8.80
CA CYS A 90 -6.06 -6.10 8.20
C CYS A 90 -6.08 -6.36 6.70
N ALA A 91 -7.20 -6.88 6.20
CA ALA A 91 -7.46 -6.99 4.77
C ALA A 91 -8.32 -5.82 4.32
N ASN A 92 -7.91 -5.10 3.27
CA ASN A 92 -8.71 -4.05 2.65
C ASN A 92 -9.05 -4.44 1.21
N VAL A 93 -10.31 -4.33 0.84
CA VAL A 93 -10.79 -4.42 -0.54
C VAL A 93 -10.88 -3.00 -1.07
N ALA A 94 -10.17 -2.69 -2.16
CA ALA A 94 -9.99 -1.32 -2.62
C ALA A 94 -9.91 -1.18 -4.14
N THR A 95 -10.01 0.07 -4.60
CA THR A 95 -9.57 0.50 -5.94
C THR A 95 -8.46 1.53 -5.77
N ILE A 96 -7.38 1.37 -6.52
CA ILE A 96 -6.40 2.45 -6.76
C ILE A 96 -6.65 3.00 -8.16
N THR A 97 -6.87 4.30 -8.27
CA THR A 97 -6.98 5.00 -9.55
C THR A 97 -5.71 5.80 -9.78
N ASN A 98 -4.92 5.48 -10.81
CA ASN A 98 -3.79 6.30 -11.24
C ASN A 98 -4.22 7.24 -12.37
N SER A 99 -4.00 8.55 -12.19
CA SER A 99 -4.29 9.56 -13.21
C SER A 99 -3.02 9.87 -13.99
N LEU A 100 -3.07 9.67 -15.32
CA LEU A 100 -1.95 9.95 -16.22
C LEU A 100 -2.00 11.40 -16.71
N ASP A 101 -0.86 11.94 -17.15
CA ASP A 101 -0.74 13.31 -17.65
C ASP A 101 -1.60 13.59 -18.89
N ASP A 102 -1.94 12.54 -19.66
CA ASP A 102 -2.83 12.62 -20.83
C ASP A 102 -4.33 12.61 -20.48
N GLY A 103 -4.67 12.62 -19.18
CA GLY A 103 -6.04 12.64 -18.66
C GLY A 103 -6.69 11.27 -18.54
N ARG A 104 -6.03 10.18 -18.99
CA ARG A 104 -6.51 8.82 -18.76
C ARG A 104 -6.44 8.44 -17.29
N LYS A 105 -7.32 7.54 -16.89
CA LYS A 105 -7.35 6.92 -15.56
C LYS A 105 -7.20 5.43 -15.70
N LEU A 106 -6.32 4.86 -14.88
CA LEU A 106 -6.13 3.42 -14.78
C LEU A 106 -6.60 2.99 -13.39
N ASP A 107 -7.67 2.21 -13.36
CA ASP A 107 -8.22 1.65 -12.13
C ASP A 107 -7.64 0.25 -11.90
N THR A 108 -7.24 -0.02 -10.68
CA THR A 108 -6.77 -1.33 -10.24
C THR A 108 -7.56 -1.74 -9.01
N ASP A 109 -8.40 -2.77 -9.17
CA ASP A 109 -9.06 -3.42 -8.05
C ASP A 109 -8.13 -4.43 -7.39
N LEU A 110 -8.05 -4.35 -6.05
CA LEU A 110 -7.12 -5.14 -5.28
C LEU A 110 -7.67 -5.54 -3.92
N VAL A 111 -7.13 -6.64 -3.39
CA VAL A 111 -7.16 -6.95 -1.95
C VAL A 111 -5.77 -6.69 -1.40
N ILE A 112 -5.64 -5.83 -0.40
CA ILE A 112 -4.34 -5.52 0.21
C ILE A 112 -4.34 -5.93 1.68
N LEU A 113 -3.36 -6.76 2.05
CA LEU A 113 -3.15 -7.22 3.42
C LEU A 113 -2.05 -6.40 4.07
N TYR A 114 -2.34 -5.93 5.28
CA TYR A 114 -1.40 -5.29 6.18
C TYR A 114 -1.17 -6.18 7.39
N GLN A 115 0.08 -6.33 7.81
CA GLN A 115 0.45 -6.90 9.10
C GLN A 115 1.30 -5.90 9.87
N ILE A 116 1.00 -5.68 11.14
CA ILE A 116 1.78 -4.82 12.04
C ILE A 116 2.39 -5.60 13.19
N ASN A 117 3.43 -5.05 13.82
CA ASN A 117 3.95 -5.57 15.09
C ASN A 117 3.26 -4.90 16.29
N LYS A 118 3.61 -5.36 17.50
CA LYS A 118 3.12 -4.79 18.78
C LYS A 118 3.50 -3.32 19.02
N LYS A 119 4.40 -2.76 18.22
CA LYS A 119 4.80 -1.34 18.24
C LYS A 119 4.09 -0.52 17.15
N ASN A 120 3.04 -1.08 16.55
CA ASN A 120 2.24 -0.47 15.48
C ASN A 120 3.06 -0.10 14.24
N LYS A 121 4.12 -0.88 13.96
CA LYS A 121 4.90 -0.75 12.71
C LYS A 121 4.52 -1.84 11.73
N ILE A 122 4.40 -1.47 10.47
CA ILE A 122 4.10 -2.39 9.36
C ILE A 122 5.25 -3.39 9.23
N LEU A 123 4.92 -4.68 9.35
CA LEU A 123 5.82 -5.81 9.07
C LEU A 123 5.70 -6.24 7.60
N SER A 124 4.49 -6.24 7.05
CA SER A 124 4.29 -6.58 5.66
C SER A 124 3.10 -5.85 5.02
N ILE A 125 3.25 -5.59 3.72
CA ILE A 125 2.15 -5.24 2.82
C ILE A 125 2.16 -6.25 1.67
N LYS A 126 1.00 -6.84 1.39
CA LYS A 126 0.78 -7.74 0.25
C LYS A 126 -0.47 -7.33 -0.50
N ALA A 127 -0.30 -6.77 -1.69
CA ALA A 127 -1.39 -6.37 -2.56
C ALA A 127 -1.64 -7.46 -3.63
N TYR A 128 -2.83 -8.02 -3.61
CA TYR A 128 -3.29 -9.04 -4.54
C TYR A 128 -4.10 -8.37 -5.64
N TRP A 129 -3.45 -8.21 -6.78
CA TRP A 129 -4.01 -7.80 -8.06
C TRP A 129 -3.10 -8.36 -9.16
N LYS A 130 -3.61 -8.41 -10.39
CA LYS A 130 -2.84 -8.87 -11.55
C LYS A 130 -2.35 -7.65 -12.31
N TYR A 131 -1.05 -7.60 -12.59
CA TYR A 131 -0.53 -6.63 -13.55
C TYR A 131 -1.09 -6.99 -14.93
N GLU A 132 -1.91 -6.13 -15.50
CA GLU A 132 -2.39 -6.28 -16.86
C GLU A 132 -1.38 -5.60 -17.79
N ASP A 133 -0.71 -6.39 -18.60
CA ASP A 133 0.01 -5.87 -19.75
C ASP A 133 -1.06 -5.40 -20.74
N GLY A 134 -1.11 -4.09 -21.04
CA GLY A 134 -2.17 -3.48 -21.85
C GLY A 134 -2.18 -3.94 -23.31
N THR A 135 -2.57 -5.19 -23.55
CA THR A 135 -2.86 -5.77 -24.87
C THR A 135 -4.32 -5.62 -25.25
#